data_AF-A0AAD7LFJ8-F1
#
_entry.id   AF-A0AAD7LFJ8-F1
#
_cell.length_a   1.000
_cell.length_b   1.000
_cell.length_c   1.000
_cell.angle_alpha   90.00
_cell.angle_beta   90.00
_cell.angle_gamma   90.00
#
_symmetry.space_group_name_H-M   'P 1'
#
loop_
_entity.id
_entity.type
_entity.pdbx_description
1 polymer ?
#
loop_
_entity_poly.entity_id
_entity_poly.type
_entity_poly.pdbx_seq_one_letter_code
_entity_poly.pdbx_strand_id
1 'polypeptide(L)'
;MVSSVQYMPTWEFDIFGLGFITSLVFVFLVGVFVSSWMGATVFWLGEWFIKKMPFVRHIYSASKQISSAISPDQNTTAFKEVAIIRHPRVGEYAFGFITSTVTLQKDDEDEELCSVFVPTNHLYIGDILLVNSKEIIRPNLSIREGIEIIVSGGMTMPQVISPMERVARQNERIPLNKII
;
A
#
# COMPACT_ATOMS: atom_id res chain seq x y z
N MET A 1 -43.50 -65.81 43.54
CA MET A 1 -42.47 -65.94 42.48
C MET A 1 -41.80 -64.59 42.33
N VAL A 2 -40.62 -64.46 42.93
CA VAL A 2 -39.92 -63.18 43.15
C VAL A 2 -38.96 -62.94 41.98
N SER A 3 -39.04 -61.70 41.49
CA SER A 3 -38.12 -60.90 40.66
C SER A 3 -36.70 -61.40 40.37
N SER A 4 -36.24 -61.15 39.14
CA SER A 4 -34.96 -60.47 38.87
C SER A 4 -34.78 -60.17 37.36
N VAL A 5 -35.09 -58.94 36.94
CA VAL A 5 -34.58 -58.38 35.68
C VAL A 5 -33.13 -57.96 35.96
N GLN A 6 -32.19 -58.61 35.30
CA GLN A 6 -30.76 -58.39 35.44
C GLN A 6 -30.36 -57.14 34.63
N TYR A 7 -29.96 -56.07 35.31
CA TYR A 7 -29.44 -54.86 34.67
C TYR A 7 -28.06 -55.15 34.06
N MET A 8 -27.93 -54.85 32.76
CA MET A 8 -26.68 -54.94 32.00
C MET A 8 -25.82 -53.72 32.40
N PRO A 9 -24.56 -53.89 32.84
CA PRO A 9 -23.73 -52.74 33.20
C PRO A 9 -23.37 -51.96 31.93
N THR A 10 -23.81 -50.71 31.82
CA THR A 10 -23.28 -49.76 30.85
C THR A 10 -21.93 -49.28 31.38
N TRP A 11 -20.87 -49.54 30.62
CA TRP A 11 -19.52 -49.14 30.97
C TRP A 11 -19.41 -47.63 30.72
N GLU A 12 -19.91 -46.83 31.65
CA GLU A 12 -19.76 -45.37 31.63
C GLU A 12 -18.33 -45.02 32.05
N PHE A 13 -17.38 -45.17 31.12
CA PHE A 13 -16.06 -44.55 31.27
C PHE A 13 -16.16 -43.06 30.96
N ASP A 14 -16.71 -42.29 31.90
CA ASP A 14 -16.71 -40.84 31.80
C ASP A 14 -15.35 -40.31 32.30
N ILE A 15 -14.31 -40.55 31.52
CA ILE A 15 -12.98 -39.99 31.79
C ILE A 15 -13.02 -38.53 31.36
N PHE A 16 -13.32 -37.66 32.32
CA PHE A 16 -13.32 -36.22 32.15
C PHE A 16 -11.99 -35.76 31.51
N GLY A 17 -12.05 -35.21 30.30
CA GLY A 17 -10.89 -34.73 29.56
C GLY A 17 -10.36 -35.66 28.46
N LEU A 18 -10.87 -36.90 28.31
CA LEU A 18 -10.44 -37.78 27.22
C LEU A 18 -10.75 -37.17 25.85
N GLY A 19 -11.96 -36.63 25.66
CA GLY A 19 -12.34 -35.94 24.42
C GLY A 19 -11.47 -34.72 24.12
N PHE A 20 -10.99 -34.00 25.15
CA PHE A 20 -10.08 -32.87 24.98
C PHE A 20 -8.70 -33.33 24.51
N ILE A 21 -8.14 -34.38 25.13
CA ILE A 21 -6.86 -34.96 24.72
C ILE A 21 -6.95 -35.51 23.30
N THR A 22 -8.01 -36.25 22.97
CA THR A 22 -8.21 -36.80 21.62
C THR A 22 -8.32 -35.68 20.58
N SER A 23 -9.05 -34.60 20.89
CA SER A 23 -9.17 -33.44 19.98
C SER A 23 -7.85 -32.73 19.78
N LEU A 24 -7.06 -32.55 20.86
CA LEU A 24 -5.75 -31.90 20.80
C LEU A 24 -4.76 -32.71 19.95
N VAL A 25 -4.73 -34.03 20.14
CA VAL A 25 -3.91 -34.94 19.33
C VAL A 25 -4.37 -34.95 17.88
N PHE A 26 -5.68 -34.94 17.63
CA PHE A 26 -6.23 -34.88 16.27
C PHE A 26 -5.83 -33.60 15.54
N VAL A 27 -6.01 -32.42 16.16
CA VAL A 27 -5.60 -31.12 15.58
C VAL A 27 -4.09 -31.07 15.36
N PHE A 28 -3.30 -31.60 16.30
CA PHE A 28 -1.84 -31.67 16.15
C PHE A 28 -1.43 -32.54 14.96
N LEU A 29 -2.04 -33.71 14.79
CA LEU A 29 -1.77 -34.60 13.65
C LEU A 29 -2.16 -33.95 12.31
N VAL A 30 -3.32 -33.29 12.25
CA VAL A 30 -3.75 -32.54 11.06
C VAL A 30 -2.74 -31.43 10.74
N GLY A 31 -2.29 -30.68 11.75
CA GLY A 31 -1.29 -29.61 11.59
C GLY A 31 0.05 -30.14 11.07
N VAL A 32 0.53 -31.26 11.60
CA VAL A 32 1.76 -31.92 11.13
C VAL A 32 1.59 -32.45 9.71
N PHE A 33 0.43 -32.98 9.35
CA PHE A 33 0.16 -33.47 8.00
C PHE A 33 0.12 -32.33 6.96
N VAL A 34 -0.49 -31.20 7.32
CA VAL A 34 -0.49 -29.97 6.50
C VAL A 34 0.92 -29.43 6.33
N SER A 35 1.75 -29.42 7.38
CA SER A 35 3.10 -28.85 7.34
C SER A 35 4.13 -29.76 6.68
N SER A 36 4.00 -31.09 6.79
CA SER A 36 5.04 -32.03 6.39
C SER A 36 5.08 -32.34 4.88
N TRP A 37 3.97 -32.21 4.15
CA TRP A 37 3.96 -32.62 2.73
C TRP A 37 3.01 -31.80 1.85
N MET A 38 1.79 -31.49 2.31
CA MET A 38 0.79 -30.84 1.45
C MET A 38 0.94 -29.32 1.34
N GLY A 39 1.58 -28.66 2.31
CA GLY A 39 1.76 -27.19 2.27
C GLY A 39 2.53 -26.70 1.05
N ALA A 40 3.70 -27.29 0.77
CA ALA A 40 4.54 -26.87 -0.35
C ALA A 40 3.95 -27.24 -1.72
N THR A 41 3.33 -28.42 -1.84
CA THR A 41 2.72 -28.88 -3.11
C THR A 41 1.44 -28.13 -3.45
N VAL A 42 0.57 -27.82 -2.48
CA VAL A 42 -0.62 -26.99 -2.70
C VAL A 42 -0.23 -25.56 -3.05
N PHE A 43 0.82 -25.03 -2.42
CA PHE A 43 1.34 -23.71 -2.76
C PHE A 43 1.89 -23.67 -4.19
N TRP A 44 2.67 -24.68 -4.60
CA TRP A 44 3.22 -24.77 -5.95
C TRP A 44 2.13 -25.00 -7.03
N LEU A 45 1.12 -25.83 -6.72
CA LEU A 45 -0.03 -26.06 -7.62
C LEU A 45 -0.89 -24.80 -7.74
N GLY A 46 -1.08 -24.05 -6.65
CA GLY A 46 -1.74 -22.75 -6.64
C GLY A 46 -0.99 -21.71 -7.47
N GLU A 47 0.34 -21.63 -7.33
CA GLU A 47 1.17 -20.75 -8.17
C GLU A 47 1.11 -21.12 -9.65
N TRP A 48 1.15 -22.42 -9.98
CA TRP A 48 1.05 -22.88 -11.36
C TRP A 48 -0.31 -22.57 -11.98
N PHE A 49 -1.40 -22.75 -11.21
CA PHE A 49 -2.75 -22.41 -11.63
C PHE A 49 -2.93 -20.90 -11.84
N ILE A 50 -2.39 -20.07 -10.94
CA ILE A 50 -2.37 -18.61 -11.06
C ILE A 50 -1.56 -18.15 -12.28
N LYS A 51 -0.40 -18.76 -12.55
CA LYS A 51 0.46 -18.40 -13.70
C LYS A 51 -0.16 -18.76 -15.06
N LYS A 52 -1.00 -19.79 -15.11
CA LYS A 52 -1.59 -20.31 -16.37
C LYS A 52 -2.92 -19.69 -16.74
N MET A 53 -3.51 -18.88 -15.86
CA MET A 53 -4.81 -18.24 -16.09
C MET A 53 -4.61 -16.76 -16.50
N PRO A 54 -4.72 -16.42 -17.79
CA PRO A 54 -4.35 -15.09 -18.32
C PRO A 54 -5.11 -13.93 -17.68
N PHE A 55 -6.31 -14.17 -17.13
CA PHE A 55 -7.12 -13.16 -16.44
C PHE A 55 -6.73 -12.95 -14.96
N VAL A 56 -6.25 -13.99 -14.27
CA VAL A 56 -5.92 -13.92 -12.84
C VAL A 56 -4.66 -13.10 -12.62
N ARG A 57 -3.73 -13.07 -13.58
CA ARG A 57 -2.52 -12.24 -13.49
C ARG A 57 -2.82 -10.75 -13.38
N HIS A 58 -3.84 -10.26 -14.09
CA HIS A 58 -4.26 -8.86 -14.01
C HIS A 58 -4.96 -8.53 -12.69
N ILE A 59 -5.80 -9.45 -12.19
CA ILE A 59 -6.51 -9.26 -10.92
C ILE A 59 -5.52 -9.36 -9.75
N TYR A 60 -4.64 -10.37 -9.73
CA TYR A 60 -3.58 -10.47 -8.72
C TYR A 60 -2.58 -9.32 -8.82
N SER A 61 -2.23 -8.80 -10.01
CA SER A 61 -1.36 -7.62 -10.09
C SER A 61 -2.05 -6.37 -9.57
N ALA A 62 -3.33 -6.19 -9.88
CA ALA A 62 -4.13 -5.07 -9.37
C ALA A 62 -4.30 -5.18 -7.84
N SER A 63 -4.72 -6.34 -7.33
CA SER A 63 -4.84 -6.60 -5.90
C SER A 63 -3.50 -6.51 -5.18
N LYS A 64 -2.39 -6.97 -5.78
CA LYS A 64 -1.05 -6.83 -5.22
C LYS A 64 -0.56 -5.40 -5.25
N GLN A 65 -0.86 -4.61 -6.30
CA GLN A 65 -0.56 -3.17 -6.33
C GLN A 65 -1.32 -2.42 -5.23
N ILE A 66 -2.61 -2.70 -5.08
CA ILE A 66 -3.43 -2.15 -4.01
C ILE A 66 -2.87 -2.58 -2.65
N SER A 67 -2.58 -3.88 -2.47
CA SER A 67 -2.01 -4.43 -1.24
C SER A 67 -0.62 -3.89 -0.92
N SER A 68 0.22 -3.63 -1.92
CA SER A 68 1.54 -3.03 -1.73
C SER A 68 1.45 -1.54 -1.39
N ALA A 69 0.38 -0.86 -1.82
CA ALA A 69 0.12 0.53 -1.45
C ALA A 69 -0.38 0.67 0.01
N ILE A 70 -0.93 -0.39 0.60
CA ILE A 70 -1.42 -0.42 2.00
C ILE A 70 -0.49 -1.17 2.97
N SER A 71 0.60 -1.79 2.49
CA SER A 71 1.53 -2.49 3.38
C SER A 71 2.35 -1.48 4.20
N PRO A 72 2.31 -1.50 5.54
CA PRO A 72 3.00 -0.51 6.38
C PRO A 72 4.52 -0.59 6.33
N ASP A 73 5.06 -1.67 5.76
CA ASP A 73 6.45 -2.10 5.92
C ASP A 73 7.39 -1.63 4.78
N GLN A 74 6.86 -0.95 3.76
CA GLN A 74 7.70 -0.21 2.82
C GLN A 74 7.60 1.28 3.13
N ASN A 75 8.70 1.82 3.63
CA ASN A 75 9.02 3.25 3.67
C ASN A 75 9.07 3.83 2.24
N THR A 76 7.93 3.88 1.56
CA THR A 76 7.70 4.60 0.32
C THR A 76 6.28 5.11 0.41
N THR A 77 6.14 6.24 1.08
CA THR A 77 4.95 7.08 1.00
C THR A 77 4.52 7.20 -0.46
N ALA A 78 3.39 6.58 -0.82
CA ALA A 78 2.83 6.64 -2.18
C ALA A 78 2.64 8.11 -2.66
N PHE A 79 2.55 9.03 -1.71
CA PHE A 79 2.57 10.48 -1.90
C PHE A 79 3.77 11.05 -1.14
N LYS A 80 4.77 11.56 -1.85
CA LYS A 80 5.99 12.11 -1.25
C LYS A 80 5.73 13.48 -0.61
N GLU A 81 5.01 14.34 -1.31
CA GLU A 81 4.80 15.74 -0.93
C GLU A 81 3.49 16.27 -1.52
N VAL A 82 2.94 17.33 -0.92
CA VAL A 82 1.83 18.10 -1.50
C VAL A 82 2.36 18.99 -2.62
N ALA A 83 1.59 19.17 -3.68
CA ALA A 83 1.93 20.01 -4.82
C ALA A 83 0.75 20.90 -5.23
N ILE A 84 1.07 22.12 -5.62
CA ILE A 84 0.18 23.04 -6.32
C ILE A 84 0.78 23.25 -7.71
N ILE A 85 -0.01 22.97 -8.73
CA ILE A 85 0.39 23.08 -10.13
C ILE A 85 -0.55 24.03 -10.88
N ARG A 86 -0.08 24.58 -11.99
CA ARG A 86 -0.95 25.37 -12.88
C ARG A 86 -1.91 24.43 -13.63
N HIS A 87 -3.19 24.75 -13.60
CA HIS A 87 -4.22 24.04 -14.35
C HIS A 87 -4.29 24.63 -15.79
N PRO A 88 -4.72 23.88 -16.83
CA PRO A 88 -4.74 24.32 -18.24
C PRO A 88 -5.34 25.70 -18.51
N ARG A 89 -6.22 26.20 -17.63
CA ARG A 89 -6.73 27.57 -17.74
C ARG A 89 -5.83 28.55 -17.00
N VAL A 90 -5.49 29.64 -17.67
CA VAL A 90 -4.69 30.73 -17.07
C VAL A 90 -5.36 31.26 -15.81
N GLY A 91 -4.62 31.25 -14.70
CA GLY A 91 -5.09 31.71 -13.39
C GLY A 91 -5.74 30.63 -12.52
N GLU A 92 -5.93 29.42 -13.03
CA GLU A 92 -6.39 28.27 -12.24
C GLU A 92 -5.19 27.46 -11.72
N TYR A 93 -5.30 27.00 -10.48
CA TYR A 93 -4.32 26.12 -9.85
C TYR A 93 -5.00 24.82 -9.44
N ALA A 94 -4.31 23.71 -9.63
CA ALA A 94 -4.75 22.40 -9.16
C ALA A 94 -3.94 22.00 -7.93
N PHE A 95 -4.63 21.42 -6.96
CA PHE A 95 -4.04 20.86 -5.75
C PHE A 95 -3.89 19.35 -5.92
N GLY A 96 -2.72 18.82 -5.59
CA GLY A 96 -2.42 17.41 -5.76
C GLY A 96 -1.23 16.95 -4.94
N PHE A 97 -0.74 15.76 -5.26
CA PHE A 97 0.37 15.13 -4.55
C PHE A 97 1.44 14.63 -5.51
N ILE A 98 2.70 14.87 -5.17
CA ILE A 98 3.85 14.30 -5.88
C ILE A 98 3.93 12.81 -5.52
N THR A 99 3.80 11.94 -6.52
CA THR A 99 3.88 10.48 -6.34
C THR A 99 5.27 9.95 -6.70
N SER A 100 5.85 10.47 -7.78
CA SER A 100 7.17 10.06 -8.26
C SER A 100 7.90 11.20 -8.98
N THR A 101 9.20 11.03 -9.16
CA THR A 101 10.06 11.91 -9.96
C THR A 101 10.62 11.07 -11.09
N VAL A 102 10.53 11.56 -12.32
CA VAL A 102 10.97 10.88 -13.54
C VAL A 102 11.87 11.84 -14.30
N THR A 103 13.03 11.37 -14.73
CA THR A 103 13.90 12.14 -15.64
C THR A 103 13.55 11.75 -17.06
N LEU A 104 13.07 12.72 -17.85
CA LEU A 104 12.86 12.53 -19.26
C LEU A 104 14.18 12.78 -19.98
N GLN A 105 14.77 11.73 -20.54
CA GLN A 105 15.96 11.86 -21.39
C GLN A 105 15.55 12.46 -22.73
N LYS A 106 16.19 13.56 -23.10
CA LYS A 106 16.02 14.24 -24.38
C LYS A 106 17.40 14.42 -25.02
N ASP A 107 17.45 14.48 -26.35
CA ASP A 107 18.72 14.55 -27.10
C ASP A 107 19.61 15.74 -26.71
N ASP A 108 19.03 16.84 -26.20
CA ASP A 108 19.75 18.07 -25.83
C ASP A 108 19.98 18.22 -24.31
N GLU A 109 18.96 18.03 -23.48
CA GLU A 109 19.06 18.12 -22.01
C GLU A 109 18.03 17.22 -21.31
N ASP A 110 18.48 16.54 -20.24
CA ASP A 110 17.62 15.77 -19.36
C ASP A 110 16.67 16.68 -18.57
N GLU A 111 15.37 16.39 -18.61
CA GLU A 111 14.35 17.18 -17.92
C GLU A 111 13.80 16.43 -16.69
N GLU A 112 13.98 16.99 -15.50
CA GLU A 112 13.39 16.45 -14.27
C GLU A 112 11.89 16.78 -14.20
N LEU A 113 11.06 15.76 -14.45
CA LEU A 113 9.61 15.82 -14.31
C LEU A 113 9.16 15.18 -12.99
N CYS A 114 8.08 15.70 -12.43
CA CYS A 114 7.40 15.09 -11.29
C CYS A 114 6.00 14.64 -11.72
N SER A 115 5.64 13.44 -11.31
CA SER A 115 4.30 12.89 -11.46
C SER A 115 3.41 13.39 -10.34
N VAL A 116 2.46 14.26 -10.67
CA VAL A 116 1.51 14.87 -9.74
C VAL A 116 0.14 14.22 -9.92
N PHE A 117 -0.37 13.60 -8.86
CA PHE A 117 -1.73 13.08 -8.80
C PHE A 117 -2.67 14.18 -8.30
N VAL A 118 -3.65 14.54 -9.12
CA VAL A 118 -4.69 15.52 -8.81
C VAL A 118 -6.00 14.76 -8.58
N PRO A 119 -6.48 14.66 -7.32
CA PRO A 119 -7.70 13.93 -7.03
C PRO A 119 -8.92 14.67 -7.59
N THR A 120 -9.77 13.93 -8.28
CA THR A 120 -11.01 14.45 -8.88
C THR A 120 -12.23 13.80 -8.20
N ASN A 121 -13.34 14.52 -8.12
CA ASN A 121 -14.59 14.08 -7.48
C ASN A 121 -15.33 12.94 -8.25
N HIS A 122 -14.72 12.39 -9.30
CA HIS A 122 -15.31 11.33 -10.10
C HIS A 122 -14.74 9.98 -9.67
N LEU A 123 -15.60 8.96 -9.63
CA LEU A 123 -15.43 7.64 -8.98
C LEU A 123 -14.20 6.82 -9.40
N TYR A 124 -13.39 7.29 -10.34
CA TYR A 124 -12.17 6.63 -10.79
C TYR A 124 -11.05 7.64 -10.96
N ILE A 125 -10.05 7.52 -10.06
CA ILE A 125 -8.64 7.86 -10.27
C ILE A 125 -8.46 9.25 -10.88
N GLY A 126 -8.30 10.26 -10.03
CA GLY A 126 -7.95 11.62 -10.46
C GLY A 126 -6.76 11.67 -11.43
N ASP A 127 -6.53 12.83 -12.02
CA ASP A 127 -5.58 12.98 -13.11
C ASP A 127 -4.13 12.79 -12.64
N ILE A 128 -3.30 12.18 -13.49
CA ILE A 128 -1.84 12.12 -13.29
C ILE A 128 -1.20 13.03 -14.32
N LEU A 129 -0.52 14.07 -13.84
CA LEU A 129 0.13 15.08 -14.65
C LEU A 129 1.64 15.02 -14.45
N LEU A 130 2.39 14.98 -15.56
CA LEU A 130 3.84 15.15 -15.54
C LEU A 130 4.16 16.62 -15.68
N VAL A 131 4.74 17.22 -14.64
CA VAL A 131 5.03 18.65 -14.58
C VAL A 131 6.51 18.85 -14.26
N ASN A 132 7.14 19.84 -14.88
CA ASN A 132 8.53 20.16 -14.61
C ASN A 132 8.70 20.51 -13.11
N SER A 133 9.69 19.91 -12.45
CA SER A 133 9.94 20.11 -11.02
C SER A 133 10.14 21.60 -10.63
N LYS A 134 10.56 22.44 -11.57
CA LYS A 134 10.73 23.90 -11.39
C LYS A 134 9.41 24.67 -11.39
N GLU A 135 8.36 24.14 -12.01
CA GLU A 135 7.06 24.79 -12.14
C GLU A 135 6.08 24.42 -11.00
N ILE A 136 6.46 23.44 -10.18
CA ILE A 136 5.64 22.96 -9.07
C ILE A 136 5.84 23.84 -7.84
N ILE A 137 4.74 24.38 -7.33
CA ILE A 137 4.70 25.09 -6.06
C ILE A 137 4.52 24.04 -4.96
N ARG A 138 5.51 23.91 -4.08
CA ARG A 138 5.47 22.96 -2.96
C ARG A 138 5.05 23.71 -1.70
N PRO A 139 3.79 23.60 -1.24
CA PRO A 139 3.36 24.28 -0.03
C PRO A 139 4.00 23.66 1.22
N ASN A 140 4.16 24.44 2.29
CA ASN A 140 4.51 23.92 3.60
C ASN A 140 3.29 23.26 4.27
N LEU A 141 2.83 22.14 3.69
CA LEU A 141 1.71 21.34 4.18
C LEU A 141 2.15 19.88 4.27
N SER A 142 1.76 19.23 5.35
CA SER A 142 1.90 17.78 5.48
C SER A 142 0.94 17.05 4.53
N ILE A 143 1.28 15.82 4.18
CA ILE A 143 0.40 14.95 3.37
C ILE A 143 -0.96 14.77 4.05
N ARG A 144 -0.99 14.69 5.39
CA ARG A 144 -2.21 14.55 6.18
C ARG A 144 -3.14 15.75 6.02
N GLU A 145 -2.60 16.96 6.12
CA GLU A 145 -3.36 18.20 5.90
C GLU A 145 -3.87 18.27 4.46
N GLY A 146 -3.04 17.87 3.48
CA GLY A 146 -3.48 17.78 2.09
C GLY A 146 -4.66 16.81 1.89
N ILE A 147 -4.63 15.64 2.52
CA ILE A 147 -5.74 14.67 2.46
C ILE A 147 -7.00 15.28 3.11
N GLU A 148 -6.87 15.94 4.25
CA GLU A 148 -8.00 16.60 4.93
C GLU A 148 -8.64 17.70 4.06
N ILE A 149 -7.83 18.49 3.37
CA ILE A 149 -8.31 19.49 2.41
C ILE A 149 -9.14 18.83 1.30
N ILE A 150 -8.66 17.74 0.72
CA ILE A 150 -9.37 17.06 -0.38
C ILE A 150 -10.65 16.39 0.10
N VAL A 151 -10.59 15.68 1.25
CA VAL A 151 -11.76 15.00 1.82
C VAL A 151 -12.84 16.00 2.25
N SER A 152 -12.45 17.17 2.74
CA SER A 152 -13.39 18.25 3.07
C SER A 152 -13.91 19.01 1.85
N GLY A 153 -13.50 18.64 0.62
CA GLY A 153 -13.87 19.36 -0.60
C GLY A 153 -13.29 20.77 -0.67
N GLY A 154 -12.16 21.02 0.01
CA GLY A 154 -11.46 22.29 0.05
C GLY A 154 -11.85 23.22 1.21
N MET A 155 -12.79 22.83 2.08
CA MET A 155 -13.27 23.68 3.17
C MET A 155 -12.22 23.96 4.24
N THR A 156 -11.25 23.07 4.42
CA THR A 156 -10.16 23.23 5.41
C THR A 156 -8.91 23.90 4.84
N MET A 157 -9.00 24.52 3.65
CA MET A 157 -7.86 25.21 3.04
C MET A 157 -7.37 26.38 3.93
N PRO A 158 -6.07 26.45 4.25
CA PRO A 158 -5.52 27.56 5.03
C PRO A 158 -5.59 28.88 4.27
N GLN A 159 -5.72 29.99 5.00
CA GLN A 159 -5.84 31.33 4.42
C GLN A 159 -4.54 31.82 3.74
N VAL A 160 -3.40 31.27 4.14
CA VAL A 160 -2.08 31.60 3.57
C VAL A 160 -1.32 30.30 3.34
N ILE A 161 -0.87 30.10 2.10
CA ILE A 161 -0.01 28.99 1.71
C ILE A 161 1.38 29.56 1.45
N SER A 162 2.34 29.28 2.34
CA SER A 162 3.74 29.60 2.09
C SER A 162 4.39 28.46 1.28
N PRO A 163 5.20 28.77 0.26
CA PRO A 163 6.09 27.79 -0.34
C PRO A 163 7.03 27.24 0.74
N MET A 164 7.22 25.92 0.75
CA MET A 164 8.28 25.32 1.54
C MET A 164 9.60 25.87 1.00
N GLU A 165 10.35 26.55 1.86
CA GLU A 165 11.70 27.05 1.54
C GLU A 165 12.49 25.87 0.98
N ARG A 166 12.82 25.90 -0.33
CA ARG A 166 13.78 24.95 -0.87
C ARG A 166 15.06 25.19 -0.08
N VAL A 167 15.39 24.29 0.84
CA VAL A 167 16.77 24.13 1.29
C VAL A 167 17.53 23.82 0.01
N ALA A 168 18.09 24.87 -0.59
CA ALA A 168 18.92 24.78 -1.76
C ALA A 168 19.92 23.67 -1.47
N ARG A 169 20.04 22.72 -2.40
CA ARG A 169 21.07 21.68 -2.35
C ARG A 169 22.39 22.38 -2.03
N GLN A 170 22.84 22.25 -0.79
CA GLN A 170 24.12 22.72 -0.29
C GLN A 170 25.19 21.82 -0.90
N ASN A 171 25.35 21.92 -2.21
CA ASN A 171 26.37 21.26 -3.01
C ASN A 171 26.69 22.09 -4.28
N GLU A 172 26.43 23.40 -4.23
CA GLU A 172 27.11 24.34 -5.11
C GLU A 172 28.54 24.53 -4.61
N ARG A 173 29.43 23.71 -5.19
CA ARG A 173 30.82 24.00 -5.51
C ARG A 173 31.47 25.07 -4.62
N ILE A 174 32.22 24.63 -3.61
CA ILE A 174 33.31 25.44 -3.07
C ILE A 174 34.23 25.76 -4.26
N PRO A 175 34.39 27.02 -4.70
CA PRO A 175 35.44 27.33 -5.64
C PRO A 175 36.76 27.14 -4.88
N LEU A 176 37.48 26.08 -5.23
CA LEU A 176 38.86 25.83 -4.83
C LEU A 176 39.77 26.85 -5.54
N ASN A 177 39.59 28.14 -5.26
CA ASN A 177 40.51 29.17 -5.70
C ASN A 177 40.58 30.30 -4.69
N LYS A 178 41.11 29.96 -3.51
CA LYS A 178 41.69 30.94 -2.59
C LYS A 178 42.77 30.30 -1.72
N ILE A 179 43.70 29.60 -2.37
CA ILE A 179 45.00 29.25 -1.79
C ILE A 179 46.04 29.35 -2.91
N ILE A 180 46.33 30.58 -3.34
CA ILE A 180 47.66 31.03 -3.78
C ILE A 180 47.80 32.47 -3.32
#